data_AF-A0A174Z2W9-F1
#
_entry.id   AF-A0A174Z2W9-F1
#
_cell.length_a   1.000
_cell.length_b   1.000
_cell.length_c   1.000
_cell.angle_alpha   90.00
_cell.angle_beta   90.00
_cell.angle_gamma   90.00
#
_symmetry.space_group_name_H-M   'P 1'
#
loop_
_entity.id
_entity.type
_entity.pdbx_description
1 polymer ?
#
loop_
_entity_poly.entity_id
_entity_poly.type
_entity_poly.pdbx_seq_one_letter_code
_entity_poly.pdbx_strand_id
1 'polypeptide(L)' 'MTIKLQGIYNQQAAKAVKELKTGDVIVWNYGYTSTVVDLIPSKTGKTITCMLKSNQDGVIRERKMGAERLVAIA' A
#
# COMPACT_ATOMS: atom_id res chain seq x y z
N MET A 1 -3.39 -12.90 3.55
CA MET A 1 -2.66 -13.47 2.38
C MET A 1 -1.19 -13.08 2.51
N THR A 2 -0.28 -13.65 1.70
CA THR A 2 1.14 -13.24 1.71
C THR A 2 1.65 -12.93 0.32
N ILE A 3 2.63 -12.03 0.22
CA ILE A 3 3.34 -11.73 -1.04
C ILE A 3 4.86 -11.72 -0.83
N LYS A 4 5.60 -12.01 -1.91
CA LYS A 4 7.06 -11.90 -1.95
C LYS A 4 7.46 -10.55 -2.53
N LEU A 5 8.20 -9.76 -1.76
CA LEU A 5 8.80 -8.51 -2.21
C LEU A 5 10.26 -8.72 -2.62
N GLN A 6 10.71 -7.98 -3.64
CA GLN A 6 12.11 -7.97 -4.05
C GLN A 6 12.96 -7.36 -2.92
N GLY A 7 14.13 -7.93 -2.66
CA GLY A 7 15.03 -7.42 -1.63
C GLY A 7 14.63 -7.75 -0.18
N ILE A 8 13.56 -8.53 0.05
CA ILE A 8 13.16 -9.03 1.37
C ILE A 8 13.17 -10.55 1.33
N TYR A 9 13.87 -11.23 2.25
CA TYR A 9 14.01 -12.70 2.22
C TYR A 9 12.69 -13.44 2.52
N ASN A 10 11.91 -12.99 3.50
CA ASN A 10 10.68 -13.67 3.93
C ASN A 10 9.43 -13.21 3.15
N GLN A 11 8.40 -14.06 3.13
CA GLN A 11 7.04 -13.68 2.70
C GLN A 11 6.49 -12.60 3.63
N GLN A 12 5.74 -11.65 3.08
CA GLN A 12 5.15 -10.54 3.83
C GLN A 12 3.63 -10.72 3.94
N ALA A 13 3.07 -10.44 5.11
CA ALA A 13 1.63 -10.35 5.26
C ALA A 13 1.08 -9.27 4.31
N ALA A 14 -0.04 -9.57 3.67
CA ALA A 14 -0.64 -8.69 2.68
C ALA A 14 -2.16 -8.66 2.81
N LYS A 15 -2.70 -7.48 2.48
CA LYS A 15 -4.13 -7.17 2.41
C LYS A 15 -4.49 -6.66 1.03
N ALA A 16 -5.76 -6.78 0.65
CA ALA A 16 -6.26 -6.12 -0.56
C ALA A 16 -6.29 -4.60 -0.33
N VAL A 17 -6.06 -3.79 -1.38
CA VAL A 17 -6.08 -2.33 -1.26
C VAL A 17 -7.40 -1.80 -0.68
N LYS A 18 -8.53 -2.45 -1.00
CA LYS A 18 -9.85 -2.11 -0.43
C LYS A 18 -9.98 -2.29 1.08
N GLU A 19 -9.07 -3.04 1.70
CA GLU A 19 -9.05 -3.31 3.14
C GLU A 19 -8.11 -2.37 3.91
N LEU A 20 -7.37 -1.52 3.19
CA LEU A 20 -6.50 -0.52 3.80
C LEU A 20 -7.31 0.53 4.55
N LYS A 21 -6.69 1.09 5.58
CA LYS A 21 -7.21 2.21 6.35
C LYS A 21 -6.14 3.31 6.46
N THR A 22 -6.57 4.54 6.66
CA THR A 22 -5.66 5.63 7.03
C THR A 22 -4.86 5.24 8.27
N GLY A 23 -3.55 5.44 8.23
CA GLY A 23 -2.60 5.01 9.25
C GLY A 23 -1.93 3.67 9.00
N ASP A 24 -2.46 2.82 8.11
CA ASP A 24 -1.79 1.57 7.74
C ASP A 24 -0.41 1.87 7.10
N VAL A 25 0.57 1.01 7.39
CA VAL A 25 1.91 1.10 6.81
C VAL A 25 2.08 0.03 5.73
N ILE A 26 2.31 0.48 4.50
CA ILE A 26 2.59 -0.39 3.35
C ILE A 26 4.09 -0.61 3.25
N VAL A 27 4.48 -1.85 2.97
CA VAL A 27 5.87 -2.25 2.70
C VAL A 27 6.04 -2.45 1.19
N TRP A 28 7.14 -1.90 0.66
CA TRP A 28 7.56 -2.00 -0.73
C TRP A 28 8.85 -2.83 -0.84
N ASN A 29 9.26 -3.08 -2.09
CA ASN A 29 10.54 -3.72 -2.37
C ASN A 29 11.67 -3.05 -1.58
N TYR A 30 12.69 -3.83 -1.21
CA TYR A 30 13.86 -3.39 -0.43
C TYR A 30 13.53 -2.82 0.96
N GLY A 31 12.31 -3.03 1.47
CA GLY A 31 11.91 -2.57 2.80
C GLY A 31 11.53 -1.10 2.87
N TYR A 32 11.39 -0.40 1.74
CA TYR A 32 10.80 0.93 1.72
C TYR A 32 9.38 0.89 2.27
N THR A 33 8.92 1.95 2.92
CA THR A 33 7.60 1.97 3.56
C THR A 33 6.86 3.28 3.32
N SER A 34 5.54 3.21 3.31
CA SER A 34 4.70 4.40 3.22
C SER A 34 3.49 4.28 4.12
N THR A 35 3.14 5.37 4.77
CA THR A 35 1.94 5.47 5.59
C THR A 35 0.76 5.94 4.74
N VAL A 36 -0.36 5.24 4.82
CA VAL A 36 -1.61 5.63 4.16
C VAL A 36 -2.17 6.87 4.84
N VAL A 37 -2.29 7.96 4.08
CA VAL A 37 -2.85 9.24 4.56
C VAL A 37 -4.32 9.35 4.16
N ASP A 38 -4.67 8.95 2.95
CA ASP A 38 -6.04 9.02 2.43
C ASP A 38 -6.28 7.94 1.37
N LEU A 39 -7.55 7.57 1.19
CA LEU A 39 -8.01 6.55 0.26
C LEU A 39 -9.26 7.07 -0.45
N ILE A 40 -9.16 7.24 -1.76
CA ILE A 40 -10.24 7.77 -2.59
C ILE A 40 -10.70 6.68 -3.56
N PRO A 41 -11.80 5.96 -3.25
CA PRO A 41 -12.36 4.98 -4.17
C PRO A 41 -12.90 5.66 -5.44
N SER A 42 -12.67 5.04 -6.59
CA SER A 42 -13.33 5.42 -7.84
C SER A 42 -14.85 5.17 -7.78
N LYS A 43 -15.63 5.84 -8.64
CA LYS A 43 -17.10 5.64 -8.73
C LYS A 43 -17.53 4.18 -8.85
N THR A 44 -16.76 3.34 -9.54
CA THR A 44 -17.08 1.91 -9.72
C THR A 44 -16.51 1.01 -8.63
N GLY A 45 -15.75 1.56 -7.67
CA GLY A 45 -15.06 0.80 -6.63
C GLY A 45 -13.90 -0.08 -7.11
N LYS A 46 -13.66 -0.21 -8.42
CA LYS A 46 -12.63 -1.11 -8.99
C LYS A 46 -11.21 -0.64 -8.72
N THR A 47 -11.02 0.66 -8.53
CA THR A 47 -9.72 1.27 -8.22
C THR A 47 -9.83 2.22 -7.05
N ILE A 48 -8.73 2.37 -6.31
CA ILE A 48 -8.59 3.28 -5.19
C ILE A 48 -7.33 4.10 -5.42
N THR A 49 -7.46 5.42 -5.35
CA THR A 49 -6.32 6.34 -5.32
C THR A 49 -5.87 6.48 -3.88
N CYS A 50 -4.66 6.01 -3.58
CA CYS A 50 -4.08 6.07 -2.25
C CYS A 50 -3.15 7.28 -2.16
N MET A 51 -3.32 8.13 -1.16
CA MET A 51 -2.36 9.16 -0.79
C MET A 51 -1.39 8.57 0.23
N LEU A 52 -0.12 8.48 -0.15
CA LEU A 52 0.89 7.75 0.62
C LEU A 52 2.02 8.69 1.01
N LYS A 53 2.25 8.83 2.31
CA LYS A 53 3.44 9.52 2.82
C LYS A 53 4.60 8.53 2.87
N SER A 54 5.65 8.79 2.12
CA SER A 54 6.88 8.00 2.21
C SER A 54 7.53 8.22 3.58
N ASN A 55 7.91 7.13 4.23
CA ASN A 55 8.58 7.20 5.54
C ASN A 55 10.09 7.45 5.42
N GLN A 56 10.63 7.53 4.20
CA GLN A 56 12.04 7.81 3.94
C GLN A 56 12.31 9.30 3.71
N ASP A 57 11.46 9.97 2.92
CA ASP A 57 11.62 11.39 2.55
C ASP A 57 10.46 12.27 3.03
N GLY A 58 9.41 11.69 3.63
CA GLY A 58 8.25 12.42 4.13
C GLY A 58 7.30 12.95 3.06
N VAL A 59 7.61 12.73 1.77
CA VAL A 59 6.82 13.27 0.64
C VAL A 59 5.55 12.45 0.45
N ILE A 60 4.43 13.15 0.26
CA ILE A 60 3.15 12.54 -0.07
C ILE A 60 3.04 12.36 -1.57
N ARG A 61 2.74 11.14 -2.02
CA ARG A 61 2.55 10.79 -3.42
C ARG A 61 1.24 10.06 -3.60
N GLU A 62 0.56 10.35 -4.70
CA GLU A 62 -0.61 9.58 -5.09
C GLU A 62 -0.18 8.28 -5.78
N ARG A 63 -0.96 7.22 -5.55
CA ARG A 63 -0.83 5.96 -6.29
C ARG A 63 -2.21 5.35 -6.50
N LYS A 64 -2.60 5.20 -7.76
CA LYS A 64 -3.83 4.48 -8.13
C LYS A 64 -3.58 2.99 -8.21
N MET A 65 -4.37 2.20 -7.49
CA MET A 65 -4.27 0.74 -7.47
C MET A 65 -5.64 0.09 -7.65
N GLY A 66 -5.67 -1.14 -8.17
CA GLY A 66 -6.90 -1.95 -8.20
C GLY A 66 -7.32 -2.34 -6.79
N ALA A 67 -8.62 -2.36 -6.52
CA ALA A 67 -9.17 -2.63 -5.19
C ALA A 67 -8.77 -4.00 -4.62
N GLU A 68 -8.65 -5.02 -5.49
CA GLU A 68 -8.24 -6.38 -5.13
C GLU A 68 -6.71 -6.60 -5.17
N ARG A 69 -5.92 -5.59 -5.55
CA ARG A 69 -4.46 -5.70 -5.57
C ARG A 69 -3.98 -5.98 -4.15
N LEU A 70 -3.14 -7.00 -3.98
CA LEU A 70 -2.49 -7.25 -2.69
C LEU A 70 -1.30 -6.30 -2.50
N VAL A 71 -1.22 -5.71 -1.31
CA VAL A 71 -0.07 -4.91 -0.85
C VAL A 71 0.42 -5.45 0.48
N ALA A 72 1.74 -5.47 0.66
CA ALA A 72 2.34 -5.91 1.93
C ALA A 72 2.12 -4.85 3.01
N ILE A 73 1.93 -5.31 4.24
CA ILE A 73 1.71 -4.45 5.41
C ILE A 73 2.77 -4.73 6.48
N ALA A 74 3.12 -3.70 7.23
CA ALA A 74 3.98 -3.80 8.42
C ALA A 74 3.15 -4.05 9.69
#